data_AF-A0A972LQZ6-F1
#
_entry.id   AF-A0A972LQZ6-F1
#
_cell.length_a   1.000
_cell.length_b   1.000
_cell.length_c   1.000
_cell.angle_alpha   90.00
_cell.angle_beta   90.00
_cell.angle_gamma   90.00
#
_symmetry.space_group_name_H-M   'P 1'
#
loop_
_entity.id
_entity.type
_entity.pdbx_description
1 polymer ?
#
loop_
_entity_poly.entity_id
_entity_poly.type
_entity_poly.pdbx_seq_one_letter_code
_entity_poly.pdbx_strand_id
1 'polypeptide(L)'
;MAYSIVINLDYDSHPAETCQFLWAEIKECMVAAGFHVDGRRFTINLPSDEACTLARKVIDSLEDHLEYHSKHIYKYMKDFYGFPAEQRTNLLLPPVSGIQVEGAD
;
A
#
# COMPACT_ATOMS: atom_id res chain seq x y z
N MET A 1 -8.21 8.22 -12.17
CA MET A 1 -8.18 6.74 -12.08
C MET A 1 -7.55 6.39 -10.75
N ALA A 2 -8.08 5.40 -10.03
CA ALA A 2 -7.53 5.03 -8.74
C ALA A 2 -6.19 4.29 -8.93
N TYR A 3 -5.20 4.65 -8.12
CA TYR A 3 -3.89 4.03 -8.10
C TYR A 3 -3.63 3.36 -6.76
N SER A 4 -2.99 2.19 -6.80
CA SER A 4 -2.70 1.38 -5.61
C SER A 4 -1.20 1.38 -5.34
N ILE A 5 -0.84 1.51 -4.06
CA ILE A 5 0.51 1.40 -3.53
C ILE A 5 0.53 0.23 -2.53
N VAL A 6 1.55 -0.61 -2.59
CA VAL A 6 1.77 -1.71 -1.65
C VAL A 6 3.06 -1.45 -0.89
N ILE A 7 3.00 -1.62 0.43
CA ILE A 7 4.16 -1.58 1.32
C ILE A 7 4.15 -2.83 2.17
N ASN A 8 5.21 -3.63 2.08
CA ASN A 8 5.46 -4.76 2.96
C ASN A 8 6.73 -4.51 3.77
N LEU A 9 6.69 -4.82 5.07
CA LEU A 9 7.89 -4.83 5.90
C LEU A 9 8.48 -6.25 5.97
N ASP A 10 9.79 -6.34 6.15
CA ASP A 10 10.53 -7.59 6.29
C ASP A 10 10.49 -8.10 7.74
N TYR A 11 9.41 -8.80 8.06
CA TYR A 11 9.24 -9.49 9.35
C TYR A 11 10.13 -10.75 9.48
N ASP A 12 10.76 -11.20 8.39
CA ASP A 12 11.61 -12.40 8.41
C ASP A 12 13.00 -12.05 8.97
N SER A 13 13.51 -10.88 8.61
CA SER A 13 14.86 -10.41 9.01
C SER A 13 14.87 -9.46 10.22
N HIS A 14 13.71 -8.99 10.68
CA HIS A 14 13.61 -7.97 11.73
C HIS A 14 12.63 -8.33 12.85
N PRO A 15 12.83 -7.77 14.07
CA PRO A 15 11.93 -8.01 15.20
C PRO A 15 10.49 -7.57 14.88
N ALA A 16 9.54 -8.47 15.13
CA ALA A 16 8.12 -8.24 14.84
C ALA A 16 7.57 -6.97 15.51
N GLU A 17 7.99 -6.67 16.75
CA GLU A 17 7.58 -5.47 17.48
C GLU A 17 8.02 -4.19 16.75
N THR A 18 9.24 -4.16 16.21
CA THR A 18 9.74 -3.01 15.46
C THR A 18 8.99 -2.82 14.16
N CYS A 19 8.74 -3.91 13.42
CA CYS A 19 7.96 -3.86 12.19
C CYS A 19 6.50 -3.45 12.44
N GLN A 20 5.88 -3.92 13.54
CA GLN A 20 4.52 -3.50 13.91
C GLN A 20 4.45 -2.01 14.25
N PHE A 21 5.44 -1.50 14.99
CA PHE A 21 5.56 -0.08 15.28
C PHE A 21 5.68 0.74 13.97
N LEU A 22 6.63 0.39 13.10
CA LEU A 22 6.82 1.09 11.83
C LEU A 22 5.58 1.01 10.93
N TRP A 23 4.90 -0.13 10.91
CA TRP A 23 3.67 -0.28 10.14
C TRP A 23 2.56 0.65 10.63
N ALA A 24 2.42 0.84 11.94
CA ALA A 24 1.45 1.77 12.51
C ALA A 24 1.72 3.21 12.04
N GLU A 25 2.97 3.66 12.12
CA GLU A 25 3.39 5.00 11.68
C GLU A 25 3.15 5.20 10.17
N ILE A 26 3.60 4.24 9.34
CA ILE A 26 3.38 4.28 7.88
C ILE A 26 1.88 4.39 7.57
N LYS A 27 1.06 3.55 8.22
CA LYS A 27 -0.38 3.52 8.00
C LYS A 27 -1.01 4.86 8.34
N GLU A 28 -0.65 5.45 9.48
CA GLU A 28 -1.18 6.75 9.92
C GLU A 28 -0.80 7.86 8.93
N CYS A 29 0.48 7.98 8.57
CA CYS A 29 0.94 9.03 7.65
C CYS A 29 0.35 8.87 6.24
N MET A 30 0.24 7.64 5.71
CA MET A 30 -0.38 7.38 4.42
C MET A 30 -1.87 7.76 4.43
N VAL A 31 -2.60 7.41 5.49
CA VAL A 31 -4.01 7.79 5.62
C VAL A 31 -4.17 9.32 5.75
N ALA A 32 -3.31 9.98 6.53
CA ALA A 32 -3.29 11.43 6.64
C ALA A 32 -3.00 12.13 5.30
N ALA A 33 -2.21 11.51 4.43
CA ALA A 33 -1.94 12.00 3.08
C ALA A 33 -3.09 11.75 2.08
N GLY A 34 -4.20 11.12 2.51
CA GLY A 34 -5.39 10.90 1.69
C GLY A 34 -5.49 9.53 1.05
N PHE A 35 -4.61 8.58 1.39
CA PHE A 35 -4.77 7.20 0.96
C PHE A 35 -5.82 6.47 1.80
N HIS A 36 -6.59 5.59 1.15
CA HIS A 36 -7.42 4.61 1.83
C HIS A 36 -6.64 3.31 2.02
N VAL A 37 -6.72 2.67 3.19
CA VAL A 37 -5.96 1.46 3.51
C VAL A 37 -6.85 0.22 3.51
N ASP A 38 -6.39 -0.83 2.83
CA ASP A 38 -7.02 -2.15 2.79
C ASP A 38 -5.92 -3.23 2.90
N GLY A 39 -5.80 -3.81 4.09
CA GLY A 39 -4.69 -4.70 4.42
C GLY A 39 -3.34 -3.98 4.30
N ARG A 40 -2.51 -4.40 3.34
CA ARG A 40 -1.18 -3.81 3.05
C ARG A 40 -1.18 -2.86 1.85
N ARG A 41 -2.36 -2.58 1.31
CA ARG A 41 -2.55 -1.76 0.12
C ARG A 41 -3.11 -0.40 0.52
N PHE A 42 -2.57 0.64 -0.11
CA PHE A 42 -3.02 2.01 -0.01
C PHE A 42 -3.56 2.45 -1.37
N THR A 43 -4.80 2.92 -1.45
CA THR A 43 -5.43 3.35 -2.70
C THR A 43 -5.80 4.82 -2.66
N ILE A 44 -5.59 5.54 -3.75
CA ILE A 44 -5.92 6.96 -3.88
C ILE A 44 -6.45 7.28 -5.28
N ASN A 45 -7.31 8.28 -5.41
CA ASN A 45 -7.81 8.73 -6.71
C ASN A 45 -6.91 9.84 -7.30
N LEU A 46 -5.66 9.47 -7.61
CA LEU A 46 -4.70 10.33 -8.30
C LEU A 46 -4.08 9.57 -9.48
N PRO A 47 -3.56 10.29 -10.51
CA PRO A 47 -2.72 9.69 -11.54
C PRO A 47 -1.51 8.97 -10.95
N SER A 48 -0.97 7.99 -11.70
CA SER A 48 0.17 7.16 -11.28
C SER A 48 1.34 7.97 -10.74
N ASP A 49 1.80 8.98 -11.49
CA ASP A 49 3.00 9.74 -11.14
C ASP A 49 2.80 10.57 -9.87
N GLU A 50 1.62 11.17 -9.71
CA GLU A 50 1.25 11.93 -8.51
C GLU A 50 1.10 11.02 -7.29
N ALA A 51 0.43 9.87 -7.44
CA ALA A 51 0.27 8.89 -6.37
C ALA A 51 1.62 8.32 -5.90
N CYS A 52 2.50 7.96 -6.83
CA CYS A 52 3.84 7.49 -6.53
C CYS A 52 4.70 8.56 -5.86
N THR A 53 4.65 9.80 -6.37
CA THR A 53 5.38 10.93 -5.80
C THR A 53 4.92 11.22 -4.37
N LEU A 54 3.60 11.23 -4.15
CA LEU A 54 3.03 11.45 -2.83
C LEU A 54 3.40 10.34 -1.85
N ALA A 55 3.27 9.07 -2.25
CA ALA A 55 3.65 7.94 -1.40
C ALA A 55 5.13 7.98 -1.01
N ARG A 56 6.03 8.26 -1.98
CA ARG A 56 7.47 8.44 -1.69
C ARG A 56 7.70 9.56 -0.70
N LYS A 57 7.12 10.74 -0.96
CA LYS A 57 7.24 11.90 -0.08
C LYS A 57 6.79 11.60 1.36
N VAL A 58 5.70 10.83 1.53
CA VAL A 58 5.24 10.41 2.86
C VAL A 58 6.28 9.54 3.57
N ILE A 59 6.84 8.55 2.87
CA ILE A 59 7.86 7.67 3.43
C ILE A 59 9.16 8.42 3.70
N ASP A 60 9.62 9.27 2.78
CA ASP A 60 10.81 10.11 2.96
C ASP A 60 10.65 11.02 4.19
N SER A 61 9.48 11.67 4.34
CA SER A 61 9.21 12.53 5.50
C SER A 61 9.19 11.75 6.83
N LEU A 62 8.71 10.50 6.79
CA LEU A 62 8.72 9.62 7.95
C LEU A 62 10.13 9.12 8.27
N GLU A 63 10.94 8.82 7.26
CA GLU A 63 12.36 8.48 7.40
C GLU A 63 13.12 9.62 8.07
N ASP A 64 12.99 10.85 7.59
CA ASP A 64 13.64 12.03 8.17
C ASP A 64 13.28 12.21 9.65
N HIS A 65 12.04 11.90 10.02
CA HIS A 65 11.59 11.97 11.42
C HIS A 65 12.16 10.83 12.29
N LEU A 66 12.31 9.63 11.71
CA LEU A 66 12.78 8.42 12.41
C LEU A 66 14.31 8.30 12.45
N GLU A 67 15.05 8.92 11.52
CA GLU A 67 16.52 9.00 11.54
C GLU A 67 17.02 9.68 12.81
N TYR A 68 16.26 10.66 13.34
CA TYR A 68 16.52 11.25 14.65
C TYR A 68 16.55 10.21 15.79
N HIS A 69 15.89 9.07 15.60
CA HIS A 69 15.84 7.93 16.52
C HIS A 69 16.65 6.70 16.05
N SER A 70 17.53 6.85 15.04
CA SER A 70 18.36 5.79 14.45
C SER A 70 17.59 4.63 13.82
N LYS A 71 16.34 4.85 13.41
CA LYS A 71 15.54 3.85 12.66
C LYS A 71 15.48 4.28 11.19
N HIS A 72 15.97 3.42 10.30
CA HIS A 72 15.89 3.63 8.85
C HIS A 72 14.80 2.75 8.25
N ILE A 73 13.63 3.30 7.99
CA ILE A 73 12.43 2.65 7.49
C ILE A 73 12.69 1.81 6.24
N TYR A 74 13.56 2.28 5.35
CA TYR A 74 13.91 1.58 4.12
C TYR A 74 14.61 0.24 4.38
N LYS A 75 15.36 0.13 5.48
CA LYS A 75 16.00 -1.14 5.85
C LYS A 75 14.98 -2.21 6.23
N TYR A 76 13.81 -1.79 6.70
CA TYR A 76 12.73 -2.69 7.11
C TYR A 76 11.73 -2.98 5.98
N MET A 77 11.85 -2.37 4.80
CA MET A 77 10.92 -2.60 3.69
C MET A 77 11.33 -3.81 2.84
N LYS A 78 10.38 -4.74 2.66
CA LYS A 78 10.50 -5.88 1.74
C LYS A 78 10.00 -5.53 0.35
N ASP A 79 8.85 -4.87 0.27
CA ASP A 79 8.24 -4.46 -0.99
C ASP A 79 7.72 -3.03 -0.88
N PHE A 80 7.96 -2.24 -1.93
CA PHE A 80 7.37 -0.91 -2.08
C PHE A 80 7.15 -0.61 -3.57
N TYR A 81 5.92 -0.77 -4.05
CA TYR A 81 5.59 -0.61 -5.47
C TYR A 81 4.14 -0.14 -5.67
N GLY A 82 3.84 0.31 -6.89
CA GLY A 82 2.53 0.79 -7.28
C GLY A 82 1.97 0.12 -8.53
N PHE A 83 0.65 0.13 -8.69
CA PHE A 83 -0.03 -0.35 -9.88
C PHE A 83 -1.43 0.30 -10.05
N PRO A 84 -1.94 0.42 -11.29
CA PRO A 84 -3.32 0.87 -11.53
C PRO A 84 -4.34 -0.06 -10.87
N ALA A 85 -5.32 0.49 -10.15
CA ALA A 85 -6.28 -0.33 -9.39
C ALA A 85 -7.10 -1.29 -10.28
N GLU A 86 -7.28 -0.93 -11.56
CA GLU A 86 -7.99 -1.72 -12.58
C GLU A 86 -7.29 -3.03 -12.94
N GLN A 87 -5.99 -3.16 -12.65
CA GLN A 87 -5.23 -4.39 -12.88
C GLN A 87 -5.44 -5.45 -11.78
N ARG A 88 -6.32 -5.19 -10.80
CA ARG A 88 -6.63 -6.12 -9.71
C ARG A 88 -7.74 -7.10 -10.10
N THR A 89 -7.43 -8.38 -10.11
CA THR A 89 -8.44 -9.45 -10.19
C THR A 89 -8.69 -10.06 -8.81
N ASN A 90 -9.96 -10.14 -8.39
CA ASN A 90 -10.33 -10.85 -7.17
C ASN A 90 -10.55 -12.34 -7.47
N LEU A 91 -9.60 -13.19 -7.06
CA LEU A 91 -9.66 -14.63 -7.30
C LEU A 91 -10.61 -15.38 -6.36
N LEU A 92 -11.19 -14.72 -5.35
CA LEU A 92 -12.26 -15.29 -4.52
C LEU A 92 -13.61 -15.25 -5.23
N LEU A 93 -13.72 -14.52 -6.35
CA LEU A 93 -14.89 -14.53 -7.21
C LEU A 93 -14.62 -15.41 -8.42
N PRO A 94 -15.62 -16.15 -8.91
CA PRO A 94 -15.48 -16.89 -10.16
C PRO A 94 -15.13 -15.92 -11.31
N PRO A 95 -14.40 -16.39 -12.34
CA PRO A 95 -14.11 -15.59 -13.51
C PRO A 95 -15.42 -15.06 -14.12
N VAL A 96 -15.50 -13.76 -14.38
CA VAL A 96 -16.69 -13.12 -14.95
C VAL A 96 -16.96 -13.63 -16.38
N SER A 97 -15.92 -14.12 -17.05
CA SER A 97 -15.99 -14.86 -18.31
C SER A 97 -16.66 -16.23 -18.10
N GLY A 98 -17.99 -16.26 -18.09
CA GLY A 98 -18.75 -17.51 -17.97
C GLY A 98 -20.13 -17.39 -17.31
N ILE A 99 -20.50 -16.23 -16.77
CA ILE A 99 -21.84 -16.02 -16.21
C ILE A 99 -22.84 -15.80 -17.37
N GLN A 100 -23.43 -16.89 -17.87
CA GLN A 100 -24.64 -16.80 -18.69
C GLN A 100 -25.80 -16.48 -17.76
N VAL A 101 -26.31 -15.25 -17.86
CA VAL A 101 -27.58 -14.89 -17.24
C VAL A 101 -28.66 -15.42 -18.17
N GLU A 102 -29.23 -16.58 -17.88
CA GLU A 102 -30.49 -16.98 -18.51
C GLU A 102 -31.55 -15.96 -18.06
N GLY A 103 -31.99 -15.15 -19.02
CA GLY A 103 -33.10 -14.23 -18.81
C GLY A 103 -34.34 -15.02 -18.42
N ALA A 104 -34.97 -14.64 -17.31
CA ALA A 104 -36.32 -15.07 -17.01
C ALA A 104 -37.26 -14.36 -18.00
N ASP A 105 -37.77 -15.11 -18.98
CA ASP A 105 -38.97 -14.76 -19.76
C ASP A 105 -40.24 -14.86 -18.89
#